data_AF-A0A949Q817-F1
#
_entry.id   AF-A0A949Q817-F1
#
_cell.length_a   1.000
_cell.length_b   1.000
_cell.length_c   1.000
_cell.angle_alpha   90.00
_cell.angle_beta   90.00
_cell.angle_gamma   90.00
#
_symmetry.space_group_name_H-M   'P 1'
#
loop_
_entity.id
_entity.type
_entity.pdbx_description
1 polymer ?
#
loop_
_entity_poly.entity_id
_entity_poly.type
_entity_poly.pdbx_seq_one_letter_code
_entity_poly.pdbx_strand_id
1 'polypeptide(L)'
;MRACLDRQLLCSVATEPASAGTADLYEALSEVAREQLATRWVATQHADSKEKARRVYYLSMEFLIGRTLNNALSALDLRESAAAAFAKASGPSLDQV
;
A
#
# COMPACT_ATOMS: atom_id res chain seq x y z
N MET A 1 5.32 -10.12 -5.11
CA MET A 1 4.93 -8.80 -5.63
C MET A 1 4.06 -8.90 -6.89
N ARG A 2 4.58 -9.35 -8.05
CA ARG A 2 3.78 -9.49 -9.30
C ARG A 2 2.46 -10.25 -9.09
N ALA A 3 2.52 -11.45 -8.50
CA ALA A 3 1.32 -12.24 -8.21
C ALA A 3 0.32 -11.55 -7.26
N CYS A 4 0.81 -10.73 -6.33
CA CYS A 4 -0.05 -9.95 -5.43
C CYS A 4 -0.72 -8.80 -6.19
N LEU A 5 0.02 -8.12 -7.06
CA LEU A 5 -0.50 -7.05 -7.92
C LEU A 5 -1.58 -7.59 -8.86
N ASP A 6 -1.29 -8.68 -9.57
CA ASP A 6 -2.24 -9.33 -10.49
C ASP A 6 -3.49 -9.81 -9.74
N ARG A 7 -3.33 -10.34 -8.53
CA ARG A 7 -4.45 -10.69 -7.66
C ARG A 7 -5.31 -9.46 -7.32
N GLN A 8 -4.70 -8.34 -6.94
CA GLN A 8 -5.48 -7.14 -6.58
C GLN A 8 -6.13 -6.48 -7.80
N LEU A 9 -5.51 -6.55 -8.98
CA LEU A 9 -6.15 -6.15 -10.23
C LEU A 9 -7.43 -6.95 -10.49
N LEU A 10 -7.39 -8.27 -10.27
CA LEU A 10 -8.54 -9.15 -10.46
C LEU A 10 -9.60 -9.00 -9.36
N CYS A 11 -9.18 -8.98 -8.09
CA CYS A 11 -10.09 -9.05 -6.94
C CYS A 11 -10.65 -7.69 -6.50
N SER A 12 -9.87 -6.61 -6.62
CA SER A 12 -10.26 -5.28 -6.16
C SER A 12 -10.66 -4.38 -7.32
N VAL A 13 -9.81 -4.28 -8.35
CA VAL A 13 -10.01 -3.37 -9.49
C VAL A 13 -10.89 -3.99 -10.59
N ALA A 14 -11.14 -5.30 -10.52
CA ALA A 14 -11.93 -6.07 -11.49
C ALA A 14 -11.45 -5.91 -12.95
N THR A 15 -10.13 -5.83 -13.16
CA THR A 15 -9.51 -5.64 -14.48
C THR A 15 -8.50 -6.75 -14.79
N GLU A 16 -8.41 -7.13 -16.06
CA GLU A 16 -7.43 -8.11 -16.51
C GLU A 16 -6.02 -7.49 -16.51
N PRO A 17 -4.98 -8.19 -15.99
CA PRO A 17 -3.62 -7.63 -15.93
C PRO A 17 -3.04 -7.19 -17.28
N ALA A 18 -3.53 -7.74 -18.40
CA ALA A 18 -3.09 -7.38 -19.75
C ALA A 18 -3.70 -6.07 -20.27
N SER A 19 -4.88 -5.67 -19.77
CA SER A 19 -5.60 -4.45 -20.18
C SER A 19 -5.57 -3.35 -19.13
N ALA A 20 -4.96 -3.60 -17.97
CA ALA A 20 -4.86 -2.66 -16.86
C ALA A 20 -4.19 -1.34 -17.29
N GLY A 21 -4.91 -0.24 -17.07
CA GLY A 21 -4.38 1.09 -17.24
C GLY A 21 -3.49 1.52 -16.07
N THR A 22 -2.87 2.68 -16.21
CA THR A 22 -2.04 3.29 -15.17
C THR A 22 -2.76 3.45 -13.84
N ALA A 23 -4.00 3.92 -13.86
CA ALA A 23 -4.80 4.12 -12.65
C ALA A 23 -5.08 2.79 -11.94
N ASP A 24 -5.44 1.76 -12.70
CA ASP A 24 -5.72 0.42 -12.19
C ASP A 24 -4.49 -0.19 -11.51
N LEU A 25 -3.30 -0.01 -12.11
CA LEU A 25 -2.04 -0.45 -11.53
C LEU A 25 -1.75 0.27 -10.21
N TYR A 26 -1.97 1.58 -10.12
CA TYR A 26 -1.79 2.34 -8.89
C TYR A 26 -2.75 1.91 -7.78
N GLU A 27 -4.01 1.72 -8.12
CA GLU A 27 -5.03 1.27 -7.18
C GLU A 27 -4.68 -0.12 -6.65
N ALA A 28 -4.38 -1.08 -7.55
CA ALA A 28 -3.99 -2.42 -7.17
C ALA A 28 -2.74 -2.44 -6.29
N LEU A 29 -1.72 -1.61 -6.57
CA LEU A 29 -0.54 -1.52 -5.71
C LEU A 29 -0.85 -0.91 -4.35
N SER A 30 -1.72 0.08 -4.31
CA SER A 30 -2.18 0.69 -3.07
C SER A 30 -2.88 -0.34 -2.20
N GLU A 31 -3.69 -1.21 -2.81
CA GLU A 31 -4.34 -2.33 -2.11
C GLU A 31 -3.34 -3.37 -1.59
N VAL A 32 -2.29 -3.70 -2.36
CA VAL A 32 -1.21 -4.59 -1.88
C VAL A 32 -0.52 -3.99 -0.64
N ALA A 33 -0.23 -2.69 -0.64
CA ALA A 33 0.39 -2.03 0.50
C ALA A 33 -0.58 -1.95 1.70
N ARG A 34 -1.84 -1.63 1.44
CA ARG A 34 -2.91 -1.52 2.46
C ARG A 34 -3.13 -2.85 3.17
N GLU A 35 -3.13 -3.97 2.44
CA GLU A 35 -3.29 -5.31 3.01
C GLU A 35 -2.21 -5.58 4.09
N GLN A 36 -0.94 -5.30 3.77
CA GLN A 36 0.16 -5.52 4.72
C GLN A 36 0.15 -4.54 5.90
N LEU A 37 -0.17 -3.27 5.64
CA LEU A 37 -0.32 -2.28 6.71
C LEU A 37 -1.49 -2.63 7.63
N ALA A 38 -2.60 -3.13 7.11
CA ALA A 38 -3.75 -3.54 7.90
C ALA A 38 -3.39 -4.72 8.83
N THR A 39 -2.66 -5.72 8.34
CA THR A 39 -2.17 -6.81 9.19
C THR A 39 -1.28 -6.30 10.32
N ARG A 40 -0.31 -5.42 10.01
CA ARG A 40 0.58 -4.80 11.03
C ARG A 40 -0.21 -3.94 12.03
N TRP A 41 -1.19 -3.19 11.55
CA TRP A 41 -2.05 -2.34 12.38
C TRP A 41 -2.83 -3.18 13.40
N VAL A 42 -3.51 -4.24 12.96
CA VAL A 42 -4.27 -5.13 13.85
C VAL A 42 -3.35 -5.79 14.87
N ALA A 43 -2.17 -6.26 14.46
CA ALA A 43 -1.19 -6.86 15.36
C ALA A 43 -0.73 -5.87 16.45
N THR A 44 -0.45 -4.62 16.07
CA THR A 44 -0.04 -3.55 17.00
C THR A 44 -1.16 -3.25 18.01
N GLN A 45 -2.40 -3.07 17.53
CA GLN A 45 -3.55 -2.82 18.38
C GLN A 45 -3.79 -3.94 19.40
N HIS A 46 -3.60 -5.20 18.97
CA HIS A 46 -3.72 -6.36 19.85
C HIS A 46 -2.61 -6.41 20.91
N ALA A 47 -1.36 -6.12 20.53
CA ALA A 47 -0.23 -6.05 21.46
C ALA A 47 -0.45 -4.94 22.51
N ASP A 48 -0.78 -3.72 22.07
CA ASP A 48 -1.07 -2.58 22.94
C ASP A 48 -2.17 -2.90 23.96
N SER A 49 -3.24 -3.58 23.52
CA SER A 49 -4.34 -3.97 24.38
C SER A 49 -3.93 -5.03 25.40
N LYS A 50 -3.12 -6.02 25.00
CA LYS A 50 -2.64 -7.09 25.87
C LYS A 50 -1.70 -6.54 26.95
N GLU A 51 -0.83 -5.62 26.58
CA GLU A 51 0.16 -5.02 27.47
C GLU A 51 -0.40 -3.86 28.31
N LYS A 52 -1.64 -3.42 28.04
CA LYS A 52 -2.26 -2.23 28.64
C LYS A 52 -1.35 -1.00 28.49
N ALA A 53 -0.76 -0.86 27.30
CA ALA A 53 0.20 0.20 27.01
C ALA A 53 -0.43 1.58 27.21
N ARG A 54 0.32 2.52 27.82
CA ARG A 54 -0.11 3.92 27.96
C ARG A 54 -0.11 4.58 26.58
N ARG A 55 -1.24 5.18 26.19
CA ARG A 55 -1.41 5.86 24.90
C ARG A 55 -1.25 7.37 25.03
N VAL A 56 -0.57 7.99 24.07
CA VAL A 56 -0.51 9.44 23.89
C VAL A 56 -1.36 9.79 22.67
N TYR A 57 -2.31 10.70 22.83
CA TYR A 57 -3.19 11.15 21.75
C TYR A 57 -2.74 12.53 21.28
N TYR A 58 -2.37 12.63 20.01
CA TYR A 58 -2.02 13.89 19.38
C TYR A 58 -3.27 14.56 18.81
N LEU A 59 -3.59 15.76 19.28
CA LEU A 59 -4.73 16.55 18.81
C LEU A 59 -4.22 17.75 18.01
N SER A 60 -4.61 17.83 16.74
CA SER A 60 -4.25 18.92 15.84
C SER A 60 -5.49 19.39 15.09
N MET A 61 -5.53 20.69 14.74
CA MET A 61 -6.55 21.23 13.85
C MET A 61 -6.36 20.76 12.41
N GLU A 62 -5.12 20.43 12.01
CA GLU A 62 -4.79 20.06 10.64
C GLU A 62 -3.80 18.89 10.58
N PHE A 63 -3.99 18.03 9.57
CA PHE A 63 -3.09 16.94 9.21
C PHE A 63 -2.89 16.94 7.69
N LEU A 64 -1.73 17.39 7.23
CA LEU A 64 -1.34 17.40 5.82
C LEU A 64 -0.64 16.08 5.46
N ILE A 65 -1.40 15.00 5.33
CA ILE A 65 -0.86 13.66 5.07
C ILE A 65 -0.22 13.57 3.68
N GLY A 66 -0.80 14.23 2.67
CA GLY A 66 -0.33 14.18 1.29
C GLY A 66 -0.50 12.79 0.63
N ARG A 67 0.32 12.51 -0.38
CA ARG A 67 0.33 11.23 -1.11
C ARG A 67 1.13 10.20 -0.31
N THR A 68 0.51 9.08 0.05
CA THR A 68 1.09 8.15 1.04
C THR A 68 1.65 6.86 0.47
N LEU A 69 1.33 6.51 -0.78
CA LEU A 69 1.71 5.22 -1.37
C LEU A 69 3.23 4.98 -1.29
N ASN A 70 4.03 5.98 -1.64
CA ASN A 70 5.49 5.82 -1.63
C ASN A 70 6.05 5.65 -0.20
N ASN A 71 5.48 6.37 0.76
CA ASN A 71 5.82 6.23 2.18
C ASN A 71 5.41 4.85 2.71
N ALA A 72 4.23 4.36 2.33
CA ALA A 72 3.74 3.03 2.69
C ALA A 72 4.65 1.94 2.13
N LEU A 73 5.00 2.00 0.85
CA LEU A 73 5.91 1.03 0.22
C LEU A 73 7.31 1.05 0.86
N SER A 74 7.79 2.23 1.25
CA SER A 74 9.09 2.36 1.92
C SER A 74 9.04 1.79 3.34
N ALA A 75 7.99 2.07 4.13
CA ALA A 75 7.81 1.53 5.49
C ALA A 75 7.59 -0.01 5.52
N LEU A 76 7.20 -0.59 4.39
CA LEU A 76 7.06 -2.03 4.20
C LEU A 76 8.30 -2.68 3.54
N ASP A 77 9.33 -1.91 3.18
CA ASP A 77 10.50 -2.36 2.40
C ASP A 77 10.12 -2.99 1.03
N LEU A 78 9.04 -2.51 0.42
CA LEU A 78 8.51 -3.03 -0.85
C LEU A 78 8.85 -2.17 -2.05
N ARG A 79 9.40 -0.97 -1.86
CA ARG A 79 9.59 0.04 -2.91
C ARG A 79 10.28 -0.53 -4.16
N GLU A 80 11.44 -1.15 -4.00
CA GLU A 80 12.20 -1.72 -5.12
C GLU A 80 11.42 -2.83 -5.84
N SER A 81 10.80 -3.72 -5.07
CA SER A 81 10.02 -4.82 -5.64
C SER A 81 8.77 -4.34 -6.38
N ALA A 82 8.16 -3.26 -5.92
CA ALA A 82 7.01 -2.62 -6.54
C ALA A 82 7.41 -1.91 -7.83
N ALA A 83 8.54 -1.17 -7.81
CA ALA A 83 9.10 -0.52 -9.00
C ALA A 83 9.37 -1.54 -10.11
N ALA A 84 10.01 -2.67 -9.76
CA ALA A 84 10.28 -3.75 -10.69
C ALA A 84 8.99 -4.41 -11.23
N ALA A 85 7.93 -4.51 -10.42
CA ALA A 85 6.66 -5.05 -10.85
C ALA A 85 5.95 -4.11 -11.84
N PHE A 86 5.96 -2.80 -11.57
CA PHE A 86 5.39 -1.75 -12.42
C PHE A 86 6.09 -1.67 -13.78
N ALA A 87 7.43 -1.65 -13.78
CA ALA A 87 8.21 -1.63 -15.01
C ALA A 87 7.88 -2.82 -15.93
N LYS A 88 7.67 -4.01 -15.35
CA LYS A 88 7.27 -5.20 -16.10
C LYS A 88 5.79 -5.22 -16.52
N ALA A 89 4.95 -4.41 -15.90
CA ALA A 89 3.53 -4.26 -16.24
C ALA A 89 3.28 -3.06 -17.17
N SER A 90 4.35 -2.47 -17.72
CA SER A 90 4.30 -1.24 -18.50
C SER A 90 3.69 -0.05 -17.74
N GLY A 91 3.72 -0.10 -16.41
CA GLY A 91 3.27 0.99 -15.55
C GLY A 91 4.28 2.15 -15.55
N PRO A 92 3.83 3.38 -15.27
CA PRO A 92 4.71 4.55 -15.11
C PRO A 92 5.70 4.41 -13.94
N SER A 93 6.69 5.29 -13.91
CA SER A 93 7.63 5.36 -12.79
C SER A 93 6.91 5.74 -11.49
N LEU A 94 7.23 5.05 -10.39
CA LEU A 94 6.72 5.35 -9.05
C LEU A 94 7.21 6.70 -8.52
N ASP A 95 8.21 7.32 -9.14
CA ASP A 95 8.73 8.64 -8.76
C ASP A 95 7.89 9.80 -9.31
N GLN A 96 7.01 9.54 -10.27
CA GLN A 96 6.13 10.55 -10.87
C GLN A 96 4.83 10.78 -10.06
N VAL A 97 4.77 10.23 -8.83
CA VAL A 97 3.56 10.04 -8.04
C VAL A 97 3.65 10.66 -6.67
#